data_AF-A0A066UQW5-F1
#
_entry.id   AF-A0A066UQW5-F1
#
_cell.length_a   1.000
_cell.length_b   1.000
_cell.length_c   1.000
_cell.angle_alpha   90.00
_cell.angle_beta   90.00
_cell.angle_gamma   90.00
#
_symmetry.space_group_name_H-M   'P 1'
#
loop_
_entity.id
_entity.type
_entity.pdbx_description
1 polymer ?
#
loop_
_entity_poly.entity_id
_entity_poly.type
_entity_poly.pdbx_seq_one_letter_code
_entity_poly.pdbx_strand_id
1 'polypeptide(L)' 'MIWETLERVNKLRKEAMEDPDFLDSAKMHEEWILNETHQPTKRGAKPKKPKKLSDIYEHTDFTINPTGTKH' A
#
# COMPACT_ATOMS: atom_id res chain seq x y z
N MET A 1 20.02 -24.42 -11.01
CA MET A 1 19.36 -24.44 -12.33
C MET A 1 17.87 -24.16 -12.19
N ILE A 2 17.22 -23.50 -13.17
CA ILE A 2 15.76 -23.25 -13.13
C ILE A 2 14.94 -24.55 -13.03
N TRP A 3 15.44 -25.62 -13.64
CA TRP A 3 14.82 -26.94 -13.64
C TRP A 3 14.85 -27.60 -12.25
N GLU A 4 16.01 -27.57 -11.59
CA GLU A 4 16.14 -28.04 -10.20
C GLU A 4 15.19 -27.29 -9.26
N THR A 5 15.00 -25.98 -9.47
CA THR A 5 14.05 -25.21 -8.65
C THR A 5 12.60 -25.58 -8.93
N LEU A 6 12.25 -25.89 -10.17
CA LEU A 6 10.90 -26.29 -10.56
C LEU A 6 10.54 -27.67 -9.98
N GLU A 7 11.44 -28.64 -10.07
CA GLU A 7 11.23 -29.97 -9.48
C GLU A 7 11.06 -29.92 -7.98
N ARG A 8 11.90 -29.13 -7.29
CA ARG A 8 11.80 -28.91 -5.85
C ARG A 8 10.45 -28.30 -5.47
N VAL A 9 10.00 -27.27 -6.19
CA VAL A 9 8.69 -26.64 -5.94
C VAL A 9 7.56 -27.63 -6.19
N ASN A 10 7.62 -28.43 -7.24
CA ASN A 10 6.61 -29.46 -7.52
C ASN A 10 6.54 -30.53 -6.44
N LYS A 11 7.68 -30.95 -5.88
CA LYS A 11 7.72 -31.88 -4.74
C LYS A 11 7.02 -31.28 -3.52
N LEU A 12 7.40 -30.05 -3.13
CA LEU A 12 6.78 -29.35 -2.00
C LEU A 12 5.28 -29.14 -2.20
N ARG A 13 4.83 -28.87 -3.44
CA ARG A 13 3.41 -28.76 -3.76
C ARG A 13 2.65 -30.06 -3.50
N LYS A 14 3.24 -31.19 -3.90
CA LYS A 14 2.62 -32.51 -3.68
C LYS A 14 2.53 -32.83 -2.19
N GLU A 15 3.62 -32.60 -1.45
CA GLU A 15 3.64 -32.77 0.01
C GLU A 15 2.59 -31.89 0.69
N ALA A 16 2.46 -30.62 0.29
CA ALA A 16 1.45 -29.72 0.84
C ALA A 16 0.01 -30.11 0.47
N MET A 17 -0.21 -30.75 -0.69
CA MET A 17 -1.55 -31.24 -1.08
C MET A 17 -1.98 -32.49 -0.30
N GLU A 18 -1.05 -33.20 0.33
CA GLU A 18 -1.35 -34.35 1.19
C GLU A 18 -1.69 -33.93 2.63
N ASP A 19 -1.38 -32.68 3.00
CA ASP A 19 -1.65 -32.11 4.32
C ASP A 19 -3.05 -31.46 4.38
N PRO A 20 -3.99 -31.99 5.18
CA PRO A 20 -5.34 -31.45 5.30
C PRO A 20 -5.37 -30.04 5.94
N ASP A 21 -4.45 -29.74 6.86
CA ASP A 21 -4.41 -28.43 7.53
C ASP A 21 -3.96 -27.33 6.55
N PHE A 22 -3.05 -27.68 5.64
CA PHE A 22 -2.64 -26.82 4.54
C PHE A 22 -3.80 -26.53 3.59
N LEU A 23 -4.61 -27.53 3.24
CA LEU A 23 -5.75 -27.34 2.34
C LEU A 23 -6.81 -26.42 2.94
N ASP A 24 -7.14 -26.59 4.22
CA ASP A 24 -8.13 -25.75 4.90
C ASP A 24 -7.65 -24.30 5.00
N SER A 25 -6.40 -24.10 5.44
CA SER A 25 -5.80 -22.76 5.51
C SER A 25 -5.68 -22.08 4.14
N ALA A 26 -5.33 -22.84 3.09
CA ALA A 26 -5.28 -22.34 1.73
C ALA A 26 -6.67 -21.89 1.22
N LYS A 27 -7.72 -22.65 1.54
CA LYS A 27 -9.10 -22.30 1.17
C LYS A 27 -9.58 -21.05 1.90
N MET A 28 -9.34 -20.95 3.21
CA MET A 28 -9.67 -19.74 3.98
C MET A 28 -8.95 -18.50 3.41
N HIS A 29 -7.69 -18.66 3.00
CA HIS A 29 -6.92 -17.59 2.40
C HIS A 29 -7.44 -17.19 1.01
N GLU A 30 -7.86 -18.15 0.18
CA GLU A 30 -8.54 -17.88 -1.10
C GLU A 30 -9.79 -17.03 -0.90
N GLU A 31 -10.66 -17.41 0.06
CA GLU A 31 -11.85 -16.66 0.42
C GLU A 31 -11.52 -15.24 0.92
N TRP A 32 -10.44 -15.10 1.70
CA TRP A 32 -9.97 -13.79 2.17
C TRP A 32 -9.49 -12.88 1.03
N ILE A 33 -8.69 -13.41 0.09
CA ILE A 33 -8.25 -12.65 -1.10
C ILE A 33 -9.45 -12.23 -1.94
N LEU A 34 -10.41 -13.13 -2.16
CA LEU A 34 -11.61 -12.82 -2.92
C LEU A 34 -12.39 -11.68 -2.27
N ASN A 35 -12.56 -11.73 -0.94
CA ASN A 35 -13.20 -10.66 -0.19
C ASN A 35 -12.43 -9.35 -0.24
N GLU A 36 -11.09 -9.36 -0.13
CA GLU A 36 -10.28 -8.14 -0.17
C GLU A 36 -10.24 -7.50 -1.56
N THR A 37 -10.17 -8.30 -2.62
CA THR A 37 -10.18 -7.82 -4.02
C THR A 37 -11.53 -7.24 -4.43
N HIS A 38 -12.63 -7.76 -3.90
CA HIS A 38 -13.98 -7.22 -4.14
C HIS A 38 -14.34 -6.05 -3.24
N GLN A 39 -13.61 -5.82 -2.14
CA GLN A 39 -13.74 -4.58 -1.38
C GLN A 39 -13.13 -3.46 -2.23
N PRO A 40 -13.89 -2.44 -2.63
CA PRO A 40 -13.28 -1.26 -3.22
C PRO A 40 -12.29 -0.75 -2.18
N THR A 41 -10.99 -0.75 -2.51
CA THR A 41 -9.96 -0.24 -1.60
C THR A 41 -10.47 1.08 -1.07
N LYS A 42 -10.94 1.10 0.19
CA LYS A 42 -11.31 2.34 0.84
C LYS A 42 -9.96 2.98 1.08
N ARG A 43 -9.47 3.70 0.07
CA ARG A 43 -8.39 4.65 0.20
C ARG A 43 -8.91 5.62 1.26
N GLY A 44 -8.63 5.28 2.53
CA GLY A 44 -9.05 6.06 3.67
C GLY A 44 -8.65 7.48 3.33
N ALA A 45 -9.62 8.40 3.36
CA ALA A 45 -9.36 9.79 3.05
C ALA A 45 -8.13 10.19 3.86
N LYS A 46 -7.02 10.48 3.16
CA LYS A 46 -5.79 10.87 3.86
C LYS A 46 -6.19 12.02 4.78
N PRO A 47 -5.83 11.98 6.08
CA PRO A 47 -6.18 13.07 6.98
C PRO A 47 -5.72 14.36 6.31
N LYS A 48 -6.67 15.29 6.10
CA LYS A 48 -6.38 16.56 5.45
C LYS A 48 -5.26 17.20 6.27
N LYS A 49 -4.06 17.29 5.69
CA LYS A 49 -2.93 17.93 6.36
C LYS A 49 -3.36 19.37 6.67
N PRO A 50 -3.02 19.90 7.85
CA PRO A 50 -3.24 21.31 8.11
C PRO A 50 -2.55 22.11 6.99
N LYS A 51 -3.24 23.10 6.45
CA LYS A 51 -2.70 23.96 5.39
C LYS A 51 -1.37 24.51 5.85
N LYS A 52 -0.33 24.38 5.03
CA LYS A 52 0.96 24.99 5.36
C LYS A 52 0.83 26.50 5.22
N LEU A 53 1.63 27.25 5.99
CA LEU A 53 1.71 28.69 5.86
C LEU A 53 2.08 29.08 4.41
N SER A 54 2.93 28.30 3.73
CA SER A 54 3.25 28.47 2.32
C SER A 54 2.02 28.52 1.42
N ASP A 55 1.05 27.64 1.67
CA ASP A 55 -0.16 27.50 0.85
C ASP A 55 -1.15 28.67 1.11
N ILE A 56 -1.00 29.39 2.23
CA ILE A 56 -1.82 30.56 2.59
C ILE A 56 -1.26 31.83 1.94
N TYR A 57 0.06 31.91 1.78
CA TYR A 57 0.76 33.07 1.21
C TYR A 57 1.18 32.91 -0.26
N GLU A 58 0.76 31.83 -0.93
CA GLU A 58 1.10 31.53 -2.34
C GLU A 58 0.64 32.62 -3.32
N HIS A 59 -0.39 33.40 -2.96
CA HIS A 59 -0.96 34.47 -3.80
C HIS A 59 -0.86 35.85 -3.16
N THR A 60 0.01 36.01 -2.15
CA THR A 60 0.25 37.32 -1.54
C THR A 60 1.52 37.94 -2.10
N ASP A 61 1.37 39.02 -2.86
CA ASP A 61 2.49 39.82 -3.32
C ASP A 61 3.06 40.64 -2.16
N PHE A 62 4.20 40.22 -1.61
CA PHE A 62 4.96 40.97 -0.61
C PHE A 62 5.76 42.11 -1.28
N THR A 63 5.07 43.01 -1.97
CA THR A 63 5.70 44.12 -2.70
C THR A 63 5.88 45.38 -1.85
N ILE A 64 5.34 45.41 -0.63
CA ILE A 64 5.36 46.60 0.23
C ILE A 64 6.19 46.29 1.48
N ASN A 65 7.43 46.80 1.50
CA ASN A 65 8.21 46.97 2.72
C ASN A 65 8.00 48.41 3.24
N PRO A 66 7.06 48.64 4.18
CA PRO A 66 6.76 49.99 4.67
C PRO A 66 7.88 50.60 5.52
N THR A 67 8.85 49.79 5.97
CA THR A 67 9.89 50.20 6.91
C THR A 67 11.25 50.44 6.24
N GLY A 68 11.42 50.00 4.98
CA GLY A 68 12.60 50.28 4.14
C GLY A 68 13.95 49.74 4.66
N THR A 69 13.95 49.00 5.78
CA THR A 69 15.18 48.50 6.38
C THR A 69 15.64 47.25 5.64
N LYS A 70 16.86 47.29 5.11
CA LYS A 70 17.55 46.13 4.53
C LYS A 70 18.34 45.45 5.66
N HIS A 71 18.13 44.17 5.86
CA HIS A 71 18.98 43.33 6.71
C HIS A 71 20.19 42.83 5.93
#